data_AF-A0A9P7XED3-F1
#
_entry.id   AF-A0A9P7XED3-F1
#
_cell.length_a   1.000
_cell.length_b   1.000
_cell.length_c   1.000
_cell.angle_alpha   90.00
_cell.angle_beta   90.00
_cell.angle_gamma   90.00
#
_symmetry.space_group_name_H-M   'P 1'
#
loop_
_entity.id
_entity.type
_entity.pdbx_description
1 polymer ?
#
loop_
_entity_poly.entity_id
_entity_poly.type
_entity_poly.pdbx_seq_one_letter_code
_entity_poly.pdbx_strand_id
1 'polypeptide(L)'
;MDVASFGLTSKAYRYQTGDYVIRRLQTMLKPAIQDYSRLRDVMRETGAVISGSWCLHFLLGLADPVIWQPKDLDIYVPQDETCVALIRYLSDQEGYTRVERYLTSANGFEEGGGINGRAEELVQERPEDAEPCDEYPEDARGIGHVYKLTKRLGNGGEYTIDVIESIGVHPFRPITHIDYTYLMNWIGADIIVSLYPTLAPQKLGIDQSASYDKSRQRLHRIEKYKARGFEHARQTALLKGRPPCGSACCFVTRHLRDVGVMEFPLVEEKKASDDLPALSWKTGIYEDCLSPKCPRLQKHNTSTVMCLNNRY
;
A
#
# COMPACT_ATOMS: atom_id res chain seq x y z
N MET A 1 -12.00 -18.81 -9.61
CA MET A 1 -12.22 -17.53 -10.30
C MET A 1 -12.18 -16.47 -9.23
N ASP A 2 -11.26 -15.51 -9.31
CA ASP A 2 -11.19 -14.43 -8.31
C ASP A 2 -12.35 -13.43 -8.51
N VAL A 3 -12.65 -12.67 -7.45
CA VAL A 3 -13.76 -11.70 -7.40
C VAL A 3 -13.67 -10.68 -8.54
N ALA A 4 -12.47 -10.24 -8.91
CA ALA A 4 -12.31 -9.24 -9.95
C ALA A 4 -12.49 -9.83 -11.36
N SER A 5 -12.01 -11.04 -11.60
CA SER A 5 -12.26 -11.81 -12.83
C SER A 5 -13.76 -12.05 -13.05
N PHE A 6 -14.51 -12.30 -11.98
CA PHE A 6 -15.98 -12.42 -12.06
C PHE A 6 -16.62 -11.11 -12.54
N GLY A 7 -16.22 -9.96 -11.98
CA GLY A 7 -16.72 -8.64 -12.38
C GLY A 7 -16.41 -8.24 -13.83
N LEU A 8 -15.45 -8.90 -14.49
CA LEU A 8 -15.13 -8.68 -15.91
C LEU A 8 -16.12 -9.36 -16.87
N THR A 9 -16.91 -10.33 -16.41
CA THR A 9 -17.74 -11.16 -17.30
C THR A 9 -19.03 -10.48 -17.78
N SER A 10 -19.54 -9.47 -17.07
CA SER A 10 -20.68 -8.65 -17.53
C SER A 10 -20.77 -7.32 -16.77
N LYS A 11 -21.56 -6.35 -17.28
CA LYS A 11 -21.88 -5.11 -16.55
C LYS A 11 -22.59 -5.41 -15.21
N ALA A 12 -23.55 -6.34 -15.20
CA ALA A 12 -24.28 -6.72 -13.99
C ALA A 12 -23.35 -7.32 -12.93
N TYR A 13 -22.44 -8.20 -13.33
CA TYR A 13 -21.46 -8.77 -12.41
C TYR A 13 -20.44 -7.75 -11.92
N ARG A 14 -20.10 -6.74 -12.74
CA ARG A 14 -19.28 -5.60 -12.28
C ARG A 14 -19.93 -4.86 -11.12
N TYR A 15 -21.23 -4.59 -11.19
CA TYR A 15 -21.98 -3.97 -10.09
C TYR A 15 -21.98 -4.83 -8.84
N GLN A 16 -22.34 -6.12 -8.96
CA GLN A 16 -22.36 -7.05 -7.83
C GLN A 16 -20.98 -7.20 -7.19
N THR A 17 -19.92 -7.20 -8.01
CA THR A 17 -18.53 -7.26 -7.54
C THR A 17 -18.15 -5.98 -6.81
N GLY A 18 -18.46 -4.81 -7.36
CA GLY A 18 -18.21 -3.51 -6.72
C GLY A 18 -18.91 -3.37 -5.38
N ASP A 19 -20.20 -3.70 -5.33
CA ASP A 19 -20.99 -3.68 -4.10
C ASP A 19 -20.46 -4.68 -3.06
N TYR A 20 -20.11 -5.90 -3.47
CA TYR A 20 -19.46 -6.87 -2.59
C TYR A 20 -18.15 -6.32 -1.99
N VAL A 21 -17.28 -5.74 -2.83
CA VAL A 21 -15.99 -5.18 -2.42
C VAL A 21 -16.19 -4.02 -1.44
N ILE A 22 -17.14 -3.11 -1.71
CA ILE A 22 -17.47 -1.98 -0.83
C ILE A 22 -18.01 -2.46 0.52
N ARG A 23 -19.00 -3.37 0.52
CA ARG A 23 -19.57 -3.92 1.77
C ARG A 23 -18.52 -4.63 2.60
N ARG A 24 -17.61 -5.36 1.96
CA ARG A 24 -16.49 -6.01 2.63
C ARG A 24 -15.53 -4.99 3.23
N LEU A 25 -15.17 -3.95 2.49
CA LEU A 25 -14.27 -2.88 2.94
C LEU A 25 -14.85 -2.16 4.16
N GLN A 26 -16.13 -1.79 4.10
CA GLN A 26 -16.89 -1.23 5.23
C GLN A 26 -16.86 -2.14 6.46
N THR A 27 -17.17 -3.43 6.27
CA THR A 27 -17.20 -4.41 7.35
C THR A 27 -15.83 -4.53 8.02
N MET A 28 -14.76 -4.57 7.23
CA MET A 28 -13.41 -4.69 7.75
C MET A 28 -12.89 -3.41 8.42
N LEU A 29 -13.30 -2.23 7.94
CA LEU A 29 -12.89 -0.94 8.51
C LEU A 29 -13.67 -0.57 9.76
N LYS A 30 -14.88 -1.13 9.95
CA LYS A 30 -15.79 -0.79 11.05
C LYS A 30 -15.15 -0.73 12.46
N PRO A 31 -14.20 -1.60 12.83
CA PRO A 31 -13.52 -1.47 14.13
C PRO A 31 -12.69 -0.19 14.29
N ALA A 32 -12.13 0.31 13.19
CA ALA A 32 -11.29 1.50 13.13
C ALA A 32 -12.10 2.77 12.84
N ILE A 33 -13.04 2.69 11.89
CA ILE A 33 -13.74 3.81 11.29
C ILE A 33 -15.24 3.54 11.37
N GLN A 34 -15.96 4.41 12.08
CA GLN A 34 -17.40 4.33 12.26
C GLN A 34 -18.13 4.86 11.01
N ASP A 35 -17.70 6.00 10.48
CA ASP A 35 -18.29 6.61 9.29
C ASP A 35 -17.39 6.43 8.06
N TYR A 36 -17.55 5.27 7.41
CA TYR A 36 -16.83 4.97 6.17
C TYR A 36 -17.15 5.96 5.03
N SER A 37 -18.38 6.48 4.97
CA SER A 37 -18.73 7.43 3.91
C SER A 37 -17.94 8.72 4.09
N ARG A 38 -17.87 9.23 5.31
CA ARG A 38 -17.10 10.42 5.64
C ARG A 38 -15.60 10.20 5.44
N LEU A 39 -15.07 9.03 5.80
CA LEU A 39 -13.68 8.68 5.49
C LEU A 39 -13.39 8.79 3.98
N ARG A 40 -14.26 8.23 3.12
CA ARG A 40 -14.06 8.34 1.66
C ARG A 40 -14.05 9.79 1.20
N ASP A 41 -14.94 10.63 1.72
CA ASP A 41 -14.96 12.07 1.39
C ASP A 41 -13.67 12.76 1.80
N VAL A 42 -13.19 12.52 3.01
CA VAL A 42 -11.90 13.05 3.49
C VAL A 42 -10.75 12.54 2.63
N MET A 43 -10.74 11.28 2.22
CA MET A 43 -9.74 10.73 1.31
C MET A 43 -9.79 11.37 -0.09
N ARG A 44 -10.96 11.78 -0.60
CA ARG A 44 -11.07 12.54 -1.85
C ARG A 44 -10.52 13.95 -1.69
N GLU A 45 -10.87 14.62 -0.59
CA GLU A 45 -10.46 15.99 -0.27
C GLU A 45 -8.94 16.09 -0.05
N THR A 46 -8.36 15.11 0.62
CA THR A 46 -6.93 15.09 1.02
C THR A 46 -6.04 14.33 0.05
N GLY A 47 -6.61 13.53 -0.84
CA GLY A 47 -5.85 12.55 -1.62
C GLY A 47 -5.29 11.38 -0.79
N ALA A 48 -5.67 11.23 0.48
CA ALA A 48 -5.16 10.17 1.35
C ALA A 48 -5.57 8.76 0.87
N VAL A 49 -4.71 7.77 1.13
CA VAL A 49 -4.94 6.37 0.77
C VAL A 49 -4.59 5.41 1.90
N ILE A 50 -5.37 4.34 2.04
CA ILE A 50 -5.07 3.25 2.97
C ILE A 50 -4.07 2.30 2.30
N SER A 51 -3.03 1.86 3.01
CA SER A 51 -2.05 0.91 2.47
C SER A 51 -1.55 -0.07 3.54
N GLY A 52 -0.32 -0.54 3.41
CA GLY A 52 0.38 -1.37 4.38
C GLY A 52 -0.28 -2.73 4.62
N SER A 53 -0.18 -3.19 5.86
CA SER A 53 -0.58 -4.58 6.19
C SER A 53 -2.09 -4.79 6.12
N TRP A 54 -2.86 -3.74 6.39
CA TRP A 54 -4.32 -3.75 6.31
C TRP A 54 -4.80 -3.89 4.86
N CYS A 55 -4.28 -3.07 3.94
CA CYS A 55 -4.64 -3.15 2.52
C CYS A 55 -4.28 -4.52 1.92
N LEU A 56 -3.10 -5.05 2.25
CA LEU A 56 -2.70 -6.39 1.81
C LEU A 56 -3.63 -7.48 2.35
N HIS A 57 -4.02 -7.40 3.62
CA HIS A 57 -4.98 -8.34 4.21
C HIS A 57 -6.31 -8.32 3.47
N PHE A 58 -6.83 -7.13 3.17
CA PHE A 58 -8.06 -6.94 2.41
C PHE A 58 -7.97 -7.59 1.02
N LEU A 59 -6.90 -7.30 0.27
CA LEU A 59 -6.69 -7.81 -1.08
C LEU A 59 -6.57 -9.33 -1.13
N LEU A 60 -5.77 -9.92 -0.23
CA LEU A 60 -5.68 -11.38 -0.13
C LEU A 60 -7.02 -12.01 0.21
N GLY A 61 -7.79 -11.37 1.10
CA GLY A 61 -9.11 -11.81 1.51
C GLY A 61 -10.16 -11.86 0.38
N LEU A 62 -9.94 -11.16 -0.73
CA LEU A 62 -10.79 -11.24 -1.92
C LEU A 62 -10.57 -12.54 -2.70
N ALA A 63 -9.39 -13.14 -2.61
CA ALA A 63 -9.07 -14.39 -3.28
C ALA A 63 -9.27 -15.60 -2.34
N ASP A 64 -8.70 -15.54 -1.14
CA ASP A 64 -8.66 -16.66 -0.20
C ASP A 64 -8.79 -16.18 1.26
N PRO A 65 -9.29 -17.04 2.18
CA PRO A 65 -9.30 -16.74 3.61
C PRO A 65 -7.89 -16.46 4.14
N VAL A 66 -7.74 -15.36 4.88
CA VAL A 66 -6.48 -14.95 5.50
C VAL A 66 -6.52 -15.23 6.99
N ILE A 67 -5.54 -15.99 7.48
CA ILE A 67 -5.50 -16.48 8.88
C ILE A 67 -4.87 -15.49 9.87
N TRP A 68 -4.22 -14.44 9.38
CA TRP A 68 -3.61 -13.40 10.21
C TRP A 68 -4.44 -12.12 10.14
N GLN A 69 -4.42 -11.31 11.20
CA GLN A 69 -5.10 -10.01 11.24
C GLN A 69 -4.08 -8.87 11.32
N PRO A 70 -4.31 -7.75 10.62
CA PRO A 70 -3.55 -6.52 10.83
C PRO A 70 -3.87 -5.97 12.24
N LYS A 71 -2.87 -5.36 12.87
CA LYS A 71 -3.03 -4.75 14.20
C LYS A 71 -3.37 -3.26 14.11
N ASP A 72 -2.95 -2.66 13.01
CA ASP A 72 -2.92 -1.25 12.70
C ASP A 72 -3.55 -0.98 11.33
N LEU A 73 -3.90 0.29 11.11
CA LEU A 73 -4.34 0.81 9.82
C LEU A 73 -3.37 1.92 9.40
N ASP A 74 -2.72 1.74 8.25
CA ASP A 74 -1.77 2.70 7.70
C ASP A 74 -2.49 3.59 6.67
N ILE A 75 -2.54 4.90 6.91
CA ILE A 75 -3.11 5.89 5.99
C ILE A 75 -2.01 6.84 5.52
N TYR A 76 -1.74 6.83 4.21
CA TYR A 76 -0.74 7.69 3.59
C TYR A 76 -1.38 8.97 3.06
N VAL A 77 -0.74 10.11 3.29
CA VAL A 77 -1.26 11.43 2.91
C VAL A 77 -0.17 12.25 2.19
N PRO A 78 -0.52 13.14 1.23
CA PRO A 78 0.44 14.09 0.65
C PRO A 78 1.14 14.98 1.69
N GLN A 79 2.27 15.56 1.30
CA GLN A 79 2.95 16.59 2.08
C GLN A 79 2.23 17.94 1.92
N ASP A 80 1.39 18.33 2.88
CA ASP A 80 0.77 19.66 2.99
C ASP A 80 -0.27 19.70 4.13
N GLU A 81 -1.07 20.77 4.17
CA GLU A 81 -2.20 20.99 5.10
C GLU A 81 -3.26 19.87 5.06
N THR A 82 -3.27 18.98 4.06
CA THR A 82 -4.23 17.88 3.98
C THR A 82 -4.01 16.83 5.08
N CYS A 83 -2.78 16.69 5.58
CA CYS A 83 -2.47 15.83 6.73
C CYS A 83 -3.28 16.26 7.98
N VAL A 84 -3.38 17.57 8.21
CA VAL A 84 -4.14 18.15 9.32
C VAL A 84 -5.62 17.86 9.19
N ALA A 85 -6.17 17.97 7.99
CA ALA A 85 -7.58 17.70 7.75
C ALA A 85 -7.94 16.24 8.08
N LEU A 86 -7.08 15.29 7.70
CA LEU A 86 -7.26 13.88 8.03
C LEU A 86 -7.15 13.62 9.55
N ILE A 87 -6.13 14.18 10.21
CA ILE A 87 -5.94 14.03 11.66
C ILE A 87 -7.14 14.61 12.41
N ARG A 88 -7.64 15.79 12.03
CA ARG A 88 -8.84 16.41 12.63
C ARG A 88 -10.07 15.54 12.46
N TYR A 89 -10.27 14.97 11.27
CA TYR A 89 -11.37 14.01 11.06
C TYR A 89 -11.25 12.80 12.01
N LEU A 90 -10.05 12.20 12.09
CA LEU A 90 -9.83 11.04 12.97
C LEU A 90 -10.04 11.40 14.45
N SER A 91 -9.59 12.57 14.89
CA SER A 91 -9.76 13.00 16.27
C SER A 91 -11.20 13.42 16.59
N ASP A 92 -11.73 14.39 15.86
CA ASP A 92 -12.98 15.06 16.19
C ASP A 92 -14.21 14.19 15.90
N GLN A 93 -14.13 13.30 14.90
CA GLN A 93 -15.27 12.51 14.43
C GLN A 93 -15.14 11.03 14.74
N GLU A 94 -13.93 10.47 14.69
CA GLU A 94 -13.70 9.04 14.93
C GLU A 94 -13.23 8.71 16.34
N GLY A 95 -12.89 9.73 17.15
CA GLY A 95 -12.57 9.60 18.58
C GLY A 95 -11.13 9.20 18.89
N TYR A 96 -10.18 9.50 18.01
CA TYR A 96 -8.75 9.24 18.23
C TYR A 96 -8.09 10.38 19.03
N THR A 97 -7.35 10.05 20.09
CA THR A 97 -6.95 11.07 21.09
C THR A 97 -5.44 11.26 21.28
N ARG A 98 -4.62 10.24 21.02
CA ARG A 98 -3.17 10.28 21.26
C ARG A 98 -2.46 10.43 19.94
N VAL A 99 -1.80 11.56 19.68
CA VAL A 99 -0.96 11.76 18.49
C VAL A 99 0.50 11.75 18.93
N GLU A 100 1.23 10.69 18.58
CA GLU A 100 2.70 10.68 18.66
C GLU A 100 3.28 10.99 17.28
N ARG A 101 4.20 11.96 17.20
CA ARG A 101 4.87 12.34 15.95
C ARG A 101 6.27 11.76 15.93
N TYR A 102 6.61 11.06 14.85
CA TYR A 102 7.96 10.57 14.58
C TYR A 102 8.49 11.17 13.28
N LEU A 103 9.69 11.75 13.35
CA LEU A 103 10.48 12.15 12.19
C LEU A 103 11.26 10.94 11.69
N THR A 104 11.28 10.71 10.38
CA THR A 104 12.21 9.74 9.78
C THR A 104 13.53 10.46 9.50
N SER A 105 14.62 9.99 10.10
CA SER A 105 15.94 10.65 10.16
C SER A 105 16.67 10.82 8.81
N ALA A 106 15.97 10.78 7.67
CA ALA A 106 16.56 10.63 6.35
C ALA A 106 17.13 11.93 5.75
N ASN A 107 16.75 13.12 6.24
CA ASN A 107 17.33 14.38 5.77
C ASN A 107 17.58 15.30 6.97
N GLY A 108 18.85 15.55 7.28
CA GLY A 108 19.20 16.71 8.10
C GLY A 108 18.77 18.00 7.40
N PHE A 109 18.45 19.03 8.19
CA PHE A 109 18.05 20.41 7.83
C PHE A 109 16.60 20.56 7.32
N GLU A 110 15.73 21.48 7.75
CA GLU A 110 15.76 22.66 8.66
C GLU A 110 14.45 22.68 9.48
N GLU A 111 14.45 23.35 10.63
CA GLU A 111 13.21 23.87 11.26
C GLU A 111 12.49 24.77 10.24
N GLY A 112 11.61 24.21 9.42
CA GLY A 112 11.11 24.92 8.26
C GLY A 112 9.91 24.24 7.62
N GLY A 113 8.82 24.19 8.37
CA GLY A 113 7.53 23.65 7.89
C GLY A 113 6.75 22.96 8.99
N GLY A 114 6.72 23.56 10.19
CA GLY A 114 5.80 23.16 11.24
C GLY A 114 4.36 23.23 10.73
N ILE A 115 3.53 22.37 11.28
CA ILE A 115 2.11 22.35 10.99
C ILE A 115 1.52 23.63 11.61
N ASN A 116 1.42 24.72 10.82
CA ASN A 116 0.87 25.95 11.34
C ASN A 116 -0.60 25.74 11.74
N GLY A 117 -0.87 25.79 13.05
CA GLY A 117 -2.20 25.91 13.63
C GLY A 117 -2.80 24.60 14.17
N ARG A 118 -2.89 24.54 15.50
CA ARG A 118 -3.72 23.63 16.33
C ARG A 118 -3.45 22.12 16.26
N ALA A 119 -2.82 21.61 15.21
CA ALA A 119 -2.33 20.22 15.21
C ALA A 119 -1.11 20.06 16.13
N GLU A 120 -0.24 21.07 16.24
CA GLU A 120 0.83 21.10 17.25
C GLU A 120 0.28 21.02 18.68
N GLU A 121 -0.92 21.55 18.93
CA GLU A 121 -1.60 21.47 20.23
C GLU A 121 -2.11 20.05 20.54
N LEU A 122 -2.28 19.20 19.51
CA LEU A 122 -2.69 17.80 19.63
C LEU A 122 -1.49 16.83 19.67
N VAL A 123 -0.31 17.26 19.25
CA VAL A 123 0.92 16.45 19.22
C VAL A 123 1.57 16.51 20.59
N GLN A 124 1.60 15.39 21.30
CA GLN A 124 2.43 15.27 22.48
C GLN A 124 3.83 14.83 22.05
N GLU A 125 4.85 15.59 22.45
CA GLU A 125 6.23 15.12 22.33
C GLU A 125 6.42 13.84 23.12
N ARG A 126 7.14 12.89 22.53
CA ARG A 126 7.35 11.55 23.10
C ARG A 126 8.13 11.67 24.42
N PRO A 127 7.71 10.98 25.51
CA PRO A 127 8.53 10.84 26.71
C PRO A 127 9.88 10.18 26.37
N GLU A 128 10.98 10.69 26.93
CA GLU A 128 12.35 10.20 26.68
C GLU A 128 12.54 8.70 26.99
N ASP A 129 11.64 8.12 27.78
CA ASP A 129 11.67 6.75 28.30
C ASP A 129 10.69 5.78 27.60
N ALA A 130 9.92 6.22 26.60
CA ALA A 130 8.99 5.35 25.88
C ALA A 130 9.72 4.24 25.09
N GLU A 131 9.26 2.98 25.19
CA GLU A 131 9.81 1.87 24.39
C GLU A 131 9.86 2.20 22.89
N PRO A 132 10.90 1.79 22.14
CA PRO A 132 10.97 1.98 20.70
C PRO A 132 9.73 1.37 20.02
N CYS A 133 8.83 2.22 19.55
CA CYS A 133 7.90 1.83 18.49
C CYS A 133 8.71 1.42 17.26
N ASP A 134 8.11 0.63 16.36
CA ASP A 134 8.70 0.27 15.07
C ASP A 134 9.20 1.54 14.35
N GLU A 135 10.45 1.94 14.60
CA GLU A 135 11.06 3.08 13.94
C GLU A 135 11.04 2.80 12.44
N TYR A 136 10.70 3.80 11.65
CA TYR A 136 10.85 3.67 10.21
C TYR A 136 12.34 3.74 9.92
N PRO A 137 12.87 2.88 9.03
CA PRO A 137 14.31 2.82 8.81
C PRO A 137 14.81 4.17 8.32
N GLU A 138 16.09 4.49 8.58
CA GLU A 138 16.71 5.75 8.12
C GLU A 138 16.60 5.95 6.60
N ASP A 139 16.32 4.88 5.85
CA ASP A 139 16.04 4.88 4.43
C ASP A 139 14.55 4.86 4.08
N ALA A 140 13.66 5.35 4.95
CA ALA A 140 12.22 5.55 4.70
C ALA A 140 11.96 6.52 3.54
N ARG A 141 12.29 6.06 2.33
CA ARG A 141 12.27 6.81 1.08
C ARG A 141 10.85 7.26 0.83
N GLY A 142 10.62 8.55 1.02
CA GLY A 142 9.33 9.13 0.70
C GLY A 142 8.43 9.43 1.90
N ILE A 143 8.82 9.07 3.13
CA ILE A 143 8.08 9.40 4.37
C ILE A 143 8.70 10.65 4.99
N GLY A 144 7.88 11.66 5.28
CA GLY A 144 8.29 12.86 6.03
C GLY A 144 8.02 12.71 7.51
N HIS A 145 6.77 12.40 7.86
CA HIS A 145 6.34 12.23 9.24
C HIS A 145 5.41 11.05 9.40
N VAL A 146 5.37 10.49 10.61
CA VAL A 146 4.36 9.53 11.01
C VAL A 146 3.66 10.03 12.27
N TYR A 147 2.34 10.10 12.20
CA TYR A 147 1.47 10.44 13.30
C TYR A 147 0.73 9.19 13.74
N LYS A 148 1.00 8.69 14.94
CA LYS A 148 0.34 7.52 15.50
C LYS A 148 -0.83 7.96 16.34
N LEU A 149 -2.03 7.56 15.92
CA LEU A 149 -3.31 7.86 16.53
C LEU A 149 -3.87 6.63 17.25
N THR A 150 -4.24 6.76 18.52
CA THR A 150 -4.85 5.66 19.29
C THR A 150 -6.28 5.98 19.71
N LYS A 151 -7.15 4.97 19.62
CA LYS A 151 -8.54 4.99 20.12
C LYS A 151 -8.79 3.81 21.04
N ARG A 152 -9.44 4.05 22.18
CA ARG A 152 -9.96 2.97 23.04
C ARG A 152 -11.28 2.44 22.49
N LEU A 153 -11.37 1.12 22.40
CA LEU A 153 -12.55 0.39 22.00
C LEU A 153 -13.43 0.11 23.22
N GLY A 154 -14.74 -0.04 23.00
CA GLY A 154 -15.71 -0.30 24.09
C GLY A 154 -15.47 -1.60 24.87
N ASN A 155 -14.67 -2.54 24.33
CA ASN A 155 -14.25 -3.77 24.99
C ASN A 155 -12.96 -3.61 25.82
N GLY A 156 -12.45 -2.39 26.00
CA GLY A 156 -11.19 -2.11 26.68
C GLY A 156 -9.93 -2.34 25.83
N GLY A 157 -10.08 -2.78 24.58
CA GLY A 157 -8.97 -2.86 23.61
C GLY A 157 -8.58 -1.47 23.06
N GLU A 158 -7.50 -1.43 22.30
CA GLU A 158 -7.05 -0.22 21.61
C GLU A 158 -6.92 -0.50 20.10
N TYR A 159 -7.21 0.51 19.30
CA TYR A 159 -6.99 0.50 17.85
C TYR A 159 -6.06 1.64 17.46
N THR A 160 -5.03 1.33 16.66
CA THR A 160 -4.03 2.30 16.21
C THR A 160 -4.17 2.59 14.72
N ILE A 161 -4.06 3.87 14.37
CA ILE A 161 -3.92 4.34 12.99
C ILE A 161 -2.60 5.08 12.88
N ASP A 162 -1.78 4.69 11.90
CA ASP A 162 -0.59 5.44 11.54
C ASP A 162 -0.92 6.31 10.33
N VAL A 163 -0.91 7.63 10.50
CA VAL A 163 -0.99 8.61 9.41
C VAL A 163 0.42 8.91 8.94
N ILE A 164 0.76 8.47 7.73
CA ILE A 164 2.09 8.51 7.16
C ILE A 164 2.12 9.61 6.10
N GLU A 165 2.73 10.73 6.44
CA GLU A 165 2.90 11.85 5.53
C GLU A 165 4.02 11.56 4.54
N SER A 166 3.75 11.78 3.25
CA SER A 166 4.79 11.70 2.23
C SER A 166 5.72 12.93 2.29
N ILE A 167 6.93 12.83 1.73
CA ILE A 167 7.81 14.00 1.45
C ILE A 167 7.44 14.75 0.16
N GLY A 168 6.29 14.45 -0.45
CA GLY A 168 5.89 15.12 -1.67
C GLY A 168 4.38 15.13 -1.86
N VAL A 169 3.96 15.74 -2.97
CA VAL A 169 2.55 15.98 -3.33
C VAL A 169 1.72 14.72 -3.62
N HIS A 170 2.31 13.53 -3.47
CA HIS A 170 1.65 12.26 -3.77
C HIS A 170 1.85 11.27 -2.62
N PRO A 171 0.77 10.67 -2.10
CA PRO A 171 0.84 9.75 -0.95
C PRO A 171 1.49 8.40 -1.35
N PHE A 172 1.63 8.14 -2.66
CA PHE A 172 2.12 6.86 -3.19
C PHE A 172 3.63 6.73 -3.16
N ARG A 173 4.37 7.84 -3.02
CA ARG A 173 5.84 7.81 -3.02
C ARG A 173 6.40 6.83 -1.97
N PRO A 174 6.03 6.90 -0.68
CA PRO A 174 6.53 5.94 0.30
C PRO A 174 6.06 4.50 0.03
N ILE A 175 4.85 4.32 -0.48
CA ILE A 175 4.30 2.99 -0.81
C ILE A 175 5.11 2.32 -1.93
N THR A 176 5.43 3.08 -2.99
CA THR A 176 6.18 2.59 -4.16
C THR A 176 7.67 2.35 -3.89
N HIS A 177 8.18 2.83 -2.76
CA HIS A 177 9.58 2.66 -2.36
C HIS A 177 9.75 1.71 -1.18
N ILE A 178 8.68 1.04 -0.74
CA ILE A 178 8.76 0.05 0.33
C ILE A 178 9.56 -1.17 -0.14
N ASP A 179 10.25 -1.85 0.78
CA ASP A 179 11.18 -2.94 0.42
C ASP A 179 10.56 -4.12 -0.32
N TYR A 180 9.25 -4.35 -0.19
CA TYR A 180 8.62 -5.56 -0.67
C TYR A 180 7.44 -5.27 -1.60
N THR A 181 7.48 -5.85 -2.79
CA THR A 181 6.47 -5.64 -3.84
C THR A 181 5.05 -6.01 -3.41
N TYR A 182 4.86 -6.99 -2.53
CA TYR A 182 3.52 -7.37 -2.06
C TYR A 182 2.89 -6.32 -1.14
N LEU A 183 3.61 -5.29 -0.69
CA LEU A 183 3.06 -4.16 0.08
C LEU A 183 2.71 -2.96 -0.80
N MET A 184 3.03 -3.01 -2.08
CA MET A 184 2.80 -1.91 -3.02
C MET A 184 1.36 -1.92 -3.55
N ASN A 185 0.42 -1.80 -2.62
CA ASN A 185 -1.00 -1.75 -2.89
C ASN A 185 -1.64 -0.65 -2.04
N TRP A 186 -2.72 -0.06 -2.50
CA TRP A 186 -3.46 0.92 -1.73
C TRP A 186 -4.93 0.95 -2.10
N ILE A 187 -5.72 1.50 -1.19
CA ILE A 187 -7.14 1.77 -1.36
C ILE A 187 -7.27 3.29 -1.25
N GLY A 188 -7.55 3.95 -2.37
CA GLY A 188 -7.95 5.34 -2.39
C GLY A 188 -9.46 5.47 -2.20
N ALA A 189 -9.95 6.71 -2.25
CA ALA A 189 -11.37 6.96 -2.07
C ALA A 189 -12.25 6.25 -3.10
N ASP A 190 -11.80 6.13 -4.35
CA ASP A 190 -12.60 5.63 -5.48
C ASP A 190 -11.92 4.50 -6.25
N ILE A 191 -10.79 3.99 -5.77
CA ILE A 191 -10.01 3.00 -6.49
C ILE A 191 -9.20 2.13 -5.53
N ILE A 192 -9.10 0.84 -5.83
CA ILE A 192 -8.12 -0.06 -5.23
C ILE A 192 -7.04 -0.34 -6.27
N VAL A 193 -5.78 -0.24 -5.87
CA VAL A 193 -4.63 -0.48 -6.73
C VAL A 193 -3.75 -1.57 -6.14
N SER A 194 -3.29 -2.48 -6.98
CA SER A 194 -2.16 -3.37 -6.69
C SER A 194 -1.13 -3.23 -7.80
N LEU A 195 0.10 -2.84 -7.45
CA LEU A 195 1.19 -2.76 -8.44
C LEU A 195 1.70 -4.14 -8.82
N TYR A 196 1.45 -5.18 -8.01
CA TYR A 196 1.92 -6.54 -8.25
C TYR A 196 0.80 -7.58 -8.00
N PRO A 197 -0.31 -7.49 -8.75
CA PRO A 197 -1.51 -8.30 -8.53
C PRO A 197 -1.29 -9.80 -8.84
N THR A 198 -0.22 -10.16 -9.54
CA THR A 198 0.15 -11.56 -9.78
C THR A 198 0.99 -12.14 -8.66
N LEU A 199 1.76 -11.32 -7.92
CA LEU A 199 2.67 -11.79 -6.89
C LEU A 199 2.03 -11.78 -5.50
N ALA A 200 1.32 -10.71 -5.16
CA ALA A 200 0.75 -10.55 -3.82
C ALA A 200 -0.21 -11.70 -3.45
N PRO A 201 -1.18 -12.12 -4.29
CA PRO A 201 -2.05 -13.26 -3.99
C PRO A 201 -1.31 -14.59 -3.82
N GLN A 202 -0.20 -14.77 -4.52
CA GLN A 202 0.66 -15.95 -4.39
C GLN A 202 1.58 -15.89 -3.15
N LYS A 203 1.47 -14.82 -2.35
CA LYS A 203 2.32 -14.51 -1.21
C LYS A 203 3.81 -14.45 -1.58
N LEU A 204 4.09 -13.94 -2.78
CA LEU A 204 5.45 -13.78 -3.29
C LEU A 204 5.86 -12.30 -3.26
N GLY A 205 7.11 -12.03 -2.85
CA GLY A 205 7.68 -10.69 -2.79
C GLY A 205 9.04 -10.59 -3.42
N ILE A 206 9.24 -9.53 -4.21
CA ILE A 206 10.59 -9.11 -4.57
C ILE A 206 11.08 -8.09 -3.55
N ASP A 207 12.25 -8.37 -3.00
CA ASP A 207 13.01 -7.46 -2.16
C ASP A 207 13.68 -6.39 -3.05
N GLN A 208 13.21 -5.14 -2.93
CA GLN A 208 13.68 -3.96 -3.64
C GLN A 208 14.73 -3.15 -2.86
N SER A 209 15.17 -3.64 -1.68
CA SER A 209 16.21 -2.96 -0.91
C SER A 209 17.50 -2.83 -1.74
N ALA A 210 17.91 -1.58 -1.98
CA ALA A 210 19.10 -1.27 -2.79
C ALA A 210 20.40 -1.72 -2.10
N SER A 211 20.43 -1.69 -0.76
CA SER A 211 21.51 -2.19 0.07
C SER A 211 21.13 -3.52 0.71
N TYR A 212 22.11 -4.37 1.01
CA TYR A 212 21.88 -5.49 1.94
C TYR A 212 21.86 -4.93 3.37
N ASP A 213 20.90 -4.05 3.64
CA ASP A 213 20.74 -3.54 5.00
C ASP A 213 20.21 -4.67 5.89
N LYS A 214 20.95 -4.92 6.98
CA LYS A 214 20.60 -5.88 8.03
C LYS A 214 19.95 -5.17 9.21
N SER A 215 19.42 -3.96 9.04
CA SER A 215 18.69 -3.25 10.08
C SER A 215 17.67 -4.17 10.75
N ARG A 216 17.60 -4.07 12.07
CA ARG A 216 16.72 -4.92 12.90
C ARG A 216 15.27 -4.84 12.43
N GLN A 217 14.83 -3.67 11.99
CA GLN A 217 13.47 -3.44 11.47
C GLN A 217 13.22 -4.20 10.16
N ARG A 218 14.18 -4.21 9.23
CA ARG A 218 14.04 -4.99 8.00
C ARG A 218 13.94 -6.49 8.30
N LEU A 219 14.78 -7.00 9.21
CA LEU A 219 14.72 -8.39 9.67
C LEU A 219 13.40 -8.71 10.36
N HIS A 220 12.91 -7.81 11.23
CA HIS A 220 11.62 -7.95 11.87
C HIS A 220 10.48 -8.02 10.85
N ARG A 221 10.49 -7.16 9.83
CA ARG A 221 9.49 -7.16 8.74
C ARG A 221 9.54 -8.46 7.94
N ILE A 222 10.74 -8.93 7.59
CA ILE A 222 10.99 -10.23 6.94
C ILE A 222 10.34 -11.36 7.73
N GLU A 223 10.59 -11.42 9.03
CA GLU A 223 10.06 -12.45 9.92
C GLU A 223 8.54 -12.34 10.06
N LYS A 224 8.01 -11.13 10.25
CA LYS A 224 6.57 -10.83 10.30
C LYS A 224 5.84 -11.37 9.07
N TYR A 225 6.34 -11.13 7.86
CA TYR A 225 5.67 -11.62 6.63
C TYR A 225 5.96 -13.09 6.34
N LYS A 226 7.13 -13.63 6.71
CA LYS A 226 7.37 -15.08 6.66
C LYS A 226 6.38 -15.86 7.54
N ALA A 227 6.12 -15.38 8.76
CA ALA A 227 5.12 -15.97 9.65
C ALA A 227 3.69 -15.92 9.08
N ARG A 228 3.43 -14.99 8.14
CA ARG A 228 2.16 -14.86 7.40
C ARG A 228 2.11 -15.73 6.13
N GLY A 229 3.16 -16.51 5.87
CA GLY A 229 3.29 -17.42 4.73
C GLY A 229 3.84 -16.77 3.47
N PHE A 230 4.49 -15.61 3.56
CA PHE A 230 5.13 -14.98 2.40
C PHE A 230 6.53 -15.52 2.15
N GLU A 231 6.83 -15.71 0.88
CA GLU A 231 8.17 -15.94 0.36
C GLU A 231 8.71 -14.62 -0.21
N HIS A 232 9.96 -14.29 0.10
CA HIS A 232 10.64 -13.15 -0.48
C HIS A 232 11.95 -13.58 -1.13
N ALA A 233 12.26 -12.97 -2.27
CA ALA A 233 13.53 -13.16 -2.94
C ALA A 233 14.00 -11.86 -3.60
N ARG A 234 15.30 -11.73 -3.87
CA ARG A 234 15.83 -10.60 -4.65
C ARG A 234 15.56 -10.71 -6.14
N GLN A 235 15.21 -11.89 -6.63
CA GLN A 235 14.99 -12.15 -8.05
C GLN A 235 13.81 -13.10 -8.24
N THR A 236 13.01 -12.86 -9.28
CA THR A 236 11.85 -13.70 -9.60
C THR A 236 12.22 -15.16 -9.89
N ALA A 237 13.41 -15.40 -10.44
CA ALA A 237 13.91 -16.75 -10.71
C ALA A 237 14.10 -17.62 -9.46
N LEU A 238 14.22 -16.97 -8.29
CA LEU A 238 14.39 -17.62 -7.00
C LEU A 238 13.05 -17.85 -6.29
N LEU A 239 11.96 -17.27 -6.78
CA LEU A 239 10.63 -17.49 -6.23
C LEU A 239 10.06 -18.82 -6.70
N LYS A 240 9.28 -19.47 -5.85
CA LYS A 240 8.42 -20.59 -6.25
C LYS A 240 7.55 -20.21 -7.46
N GLY A 241 7.42 -21.15 -8.40
CA GLY A 241 6.70 -20.92 -9.66
C GLY A 241 7.47 -20.13 -10.71
N ARG A 242 8.63 -19.54 -10.36
CA ARG A 242 9.53 -18.80 -11.27
C ARG A 242 8.77 -17.84 -12.20
N PRO A 243 8.06 -16.84 -11.64
CA PRO A 243 7.26 -15.92 -12.44
C PRO A 243 8.13 -15.26 -13.54
N PRO A 244 7.53 -14.98 -14.71
CA PRO A 244 8.27 -14.50 -15.85
C PRO A 244 9.00 -13.18 -15.55
N CYS A 245 10.05 -12.91 -16.34
CA CYS A 245 10.73 -11.62 -16.28
C CYS A 245 9.71 -10.49 -16.52
N GLY A 246 9.79 -9.42 -15.72
CA GLY A 246 8.84 -8.30 -15.81
C GLY A 246 7.61 -8.39 -14.91
N SER A 247 7.27 -9.57 -14.34
CA SER A 247 6.28 -9.63 -13.25
C SER A 247 6.72 -8.83 -12.03
N ALA A 248 8.04 -8.79 -11.76
CA ALA A 248 8.68 -7.84 -10.85
C ALA A 248 10.19 -7.77 -11.11
N CYS A 249 10.81 -6.66 -10.69
CA CYS A 249 12.26 -6.47 -10.72
C CYS A 249 12.68 -5.68 -9.46
N CYS A 250 13.79 -6.06 -8.83
CA CYS A 250 14.34 -5.34 -7.68
C CYS A 250 15.02 -4.02 -8.06
N PHE A 251 15.25 -3.78 -9.35
CA PHE A 251 15.89 -2.56 -9.87
C PHE A 251 14.91 -1.59 -10.53
N VAL A 252 13.61 -1.87 -10.50
CA VAL A 252 12.59 -1.05 -11.16
C VAL A 252 11.47 -0.76 -10.17
N THR A 253 11.24 0.53 -9.94
CA THR A 253 10.04 1.03 -9.26
C THR A 253 8.89 1.02 -10.27
N ARG A 254 7.79 0.34 -9.94
CA ARG A 254 6.60 0.33 -10.81
C ARG A 254 5.82 1.63 -10.71
N HIS A 255 5.20 2.02 -11.82
CA HIS A 255 4.29 3.15 -11.93
C HIS A 255 2.86 2.69 -12.26
N LEU A 256 1.86 3.53 -11.97
CA LEU A 256 0.45 3.26 -12.31
C LEU A 256 0.18 3.05 -13.81
N ARG A 257 1.05 3.59 -14.66
CA ARG A 257 0.93 3.45 -16.12
C ARG A 257 1.52 2.16 -16.65
N ASP A 258 2.21 1.42 -15.80
CA ASP A 258 2.85 0.16 -16.16
C ASP A 258 1.81 -0.89 -16.52
N VAL A 259 2.17 -1.74 -17.49
CA VAL A 259 1.43 -2.98 -17.66
C VAL A 259 1.73 -3.91 -16.48
N GLY A 260 0.74 -4.70 -16.13
CA GLY A 260 0.74 -5.62 -15.00
C GLY A 260 0.20 -5.00 -13.71
N VAL A 261 -0.35 -3.79 -13.73
CA VAL A 261 -1.02 -3.14 -12.59
C VAL A 261 -2.51 -3.48 -12.60
N MET A 262 -3.07 -3.73 -11.42
CA MET A 262 -4.50 -3.88 -11.22
C MET A 262 -5.09 -2.59 -10.67
N GLU A 263 -6.12 -2.11 -11.34
CA GLU A 263 -6.94 -0.97 -10.92
C GLU A 263 -8.40 -1.43 -10.82
N PHE A 264 -8.97 -1.35 -9.63
CA PHE A 264 -10.36 -1.71 -9.35
C PHE A 264 -11.13 -0.46 -8.90
N PRO A 265 -11.96 0.16 -9.77
CA PRO A 265 -12.77 1.31 -9.40
C PRO A 265 -13.85 0.94 -8.37
N LEU A 266 -13.99 1.76 -7.33
CA LEU A 266 -15.03 1.63 -6.30
C LEU A 266 -16.27 2.46 -6.71
N VAL A 267 -17.04 1.91 -7.65
CA VAL A 267 -18.25 2.58 -8.16
C VAL A 267 -19.43 2.31 -7.22
N GLU A 268 -20.10 3.36 -6.77
CA GLU A 268 -21.38 3.26 -6.06
C GLU A 268 -22.52 3.14 -7.08
N GLU A 269 -23.48 2.23 -6.84
CA GLU A 269 -24.60 1.95 -7.77
C GLU A 269 -25.36 3.22 -8.20
N LYS A 270 -25.48 4.23 -7.32
CA LYS A 270 -26.26 5.44 -7.58
C LYS A 270 -25.60 6.45 -8.52
N LYS A 271 -24.31 6.33 -8.81
CA LYS A 271 -23.54 7.27 -9.67
C LYS A 271 -23.10 6.67 -10.99
N ALA A 272 -23.39 5.39 -11.23
CA ALA A 272 -22.99 4.74 -12.45
C ALA A 272 -23.89 5.20 -13.61
N SER A 273 -23.36 6.08 -14.46
CA SER A 273 -23.84 6.18 -15.82
C SER A 273 -23.61 4.86 -16.56
N ASP A 274 -24.16 4.73 -17.78
CA ASP A 274 -23.87 3.58 -18.66
C ASP A 274 -22.36 3.38 -18.95
N ASP A 275 -21.54 4.38 -18.62
CA ASP A 275 -20.09 4.46 -18.76
C ASP A 275 -19.36 4.12 -17.44
N LEU A 276 -19.59 2.91 -16.92
CA LEU A 276 -18.74 2.38 -15.84
C LEU A 276 -17.28 2.39 -16.28
N PRO A 277 -16.34 2.95 -15.49
CA PRO A 277 -14.92 2.84 -15.78
C PRO A 277 -14.57 1.35 -15.95
N ALA A 278 -13.79 1.05 -16.98
CA ALA A 278 -13.37 -0.31 -17.23
C ALA A 278 -12.59 -0.82 -16.00
N LEU A 279 -12.98 -1.99 -15.48
CA LEU A 279 -12.09 -2.75 -14.61
C LEU A 279 -10.82 -3.01 -15.41
N SER A 280 -9.73 -2.33 -15.05
CA SER A 280 -8.50 -2.40 -15.82
C SER A 280 -7.57 -3.39 -15.13
N TRP A 281 -7.60 -4.60 -15.66
CA TRP A 281 -6.52 -5.54 -15.51
C TRP A 281 -5.61 -5.30 -16.69
N LYS A 282 -4.61 -4.45 -16.52
CA LYS A 282 -3.57 -4.32 -17.54
C LYS A 282 -2.70 -5.57 -17.41
N THR A 283 -3.13 -6.75 -17.86
CA THR A 283 -2.26 -7.94 -17.83
C THR A 283 -1.32 -7.86 -19.02
N GLY A 284 -0.21 -7.15 -18.87
CA GLY A 284 0.91 -7.25 -19.80
C GLY A 284 1.97 -8.18 -19.22
N ILE A 285 2.33 -9.20 -19.99
CA ILE A 285 3.65 -9.77 -19.88
C ILE A 285 4.56 -8.72 -20.51
N TYR A 286 5.53 -8.22 -19.76
CA TYR A 286 6.62 -7.49 -20.39
C TYR A 286 7.34 -8.46 -21.32
N GLU A 287 7.20 -8.26 -22.62
CA GLU A 287 8.00 -9.02 -23.60
C GLU A 287 9.48 -8.66 -23.45
N ASP A 288 9.77 -7.41 -23.02
CA ASP A 288 11.12 -6.88 -22.80
C ASP A 288 11.34 -6.35 -21.37
N CYS A 289 12.57 -6.51 -20.84
CA CYS A 289 12.93 -5.99 -19.52
C CYS A 289 12.90 -4.44 -19.53
N LEU A 290 12.09 -3.81 -18.68
CA LEU A 290 11.99 -2.33 -18.60
C LEU A 290 13.28 -1.61 -18.15
N SER A 291 14.28 -2.35 -17.65
CA SER A 291 15.54 -1.77 -17.20
C SER A 291 16.60 -1.92 -18.29
N PRO A 292 17.15 -0.82 -18.86
CA PRO A 292 18.27 -0.89 -19.79
C PRO A 292 19.55 -1.43 -19.13
N LYS A 293 19.61 -1.44 -17.79
CA LYS A 293 20.70 -2.04 -16.99
C LYS A 293 20.41 -3.48 -16.58
N CYS A 294 19.31 -4.07 -17.06
CA CYS A 294 18.94 -5.44 -16.76
C CYS A 294 20.05 -6.40 -17.24
N PRO A 295 20.68 -7.19 -16.37
CA PRO A 295 21.76 -8.10 -16.78
C PRO A 295 21.31 -9.13 -17.83
N ARG A 296 20.00 -9.44 -17.90
CA ARG A 296 19.41 -10.24 -18.98
C ARG A 296 19.43 -9.50 -20.31
N LEU A 297 19.02 -8.23 -20.33
CA LEU A 297 19.00 -7.39 -21.53
C LEU A 297 20.43 -7.09 -22.03
N GLN A 298 21.40 -6.93 -21.11
CA GLN A 298 22.82 -6.79 -21.45
C GLN A 298 23.45 -8.07 -22.01
N LYS A 299 23.02 -9.26 -21.58
CA LYS A 299 23.46 -10.53 -22.16
C LYS A 299 22.92 -10.77 -23.58
N HIS A 300 21.79 -10.18 -23.95
CA HIS A 300 21.20 -10.33 -25.29
C HIS A 300 21.80 -9.39 -26.35
N ASN A 301 22.41 -8.26 -25.95
CA ASN A 301 23.06 -7.34 -26.90
C ASN A 301 24.44 -7.80 -27.41
N THR A 302 24.95 -8.95 -26.96
CA THR A 302 26.26 -9.50 -27.40
C THR A 302 26.16 -10.82 -28.14
N SER A 303 24.96 -11.39 -28.34
CA SER A 303 24.79 -12.64 -29.09
C SER A 303 23.39 -12.73 -29.68
N THR A 304 23.30 -12.71 -31.01
CA THR A 304 22.10 -12.96 -31.81
C THR A 304 21.49 -14.33 -31.48
N VAL A 305 20.55 -14.41 -30.54
CA VAL A 305 19.72 -15.60 -30.31
C VAL A 305 18.30 -15.14 -29.97
N MET A 306 17.35 -15.59 -30.79
CA MET A 306 15.91 -15.38 -30.65
C MET A 306 15.41 -15.76 -29.25
N CYS A 307 14.57 -14.91 -28.65
CA CYS A 307 13.68 -15.32 -27.57
C CYS A 307 12.78 -16.44 -28.11
N LEU A 308 13.05 -17.68 -27.67
CA LEU A 308 12.19 -18.82 -27.96
C LEU A 308 10.84 -18.60 -27.30
N ASN A 309 9.84 -18.42 -28.17
CA ASN A 309 8.46 -18.80 -27.93
C ASN A 309 8.43 -20.24 -27.36
N ASN A 310 8.29 -20.38 -26.06
CA ASN A 310 7.78 -21.62 -25.47
C ASN A 310 6.32 -21.40 -25.09
N ARG A 311 5.45 -21.60 -26.08
CA ARG A 311 4.09 -22.07 -25.85
C ARG A 311 4.18 -23.56 -25.52
N TYR A 312 3.86 -23.92 -24.29
CA TYR A 312 3.27 -25.20 -23.91
C TYR A 312 2.28 -24.94 -22.78
#